data_AF-A0A2N8ZNL8-F1
#
_entry.id   AF-A0A2N8ZNL8-F1
#
_cell.length_a   1.000
_cell.length_b   1.000
_cell.length_c   1.000
_cell.angle_alpha   90.00
_cell.angle_beta   90.00
_cell.angle_gamma   90.00
#
_symmetry.space_group_name_H-M   'P 1'
#
loop_
_entity.id
_entity.type
_entity.pdbx_description
1 polymer ?
#
loop_
_entity_poly.entity_id
_entity_poly.type
_entity_poly.pdbx_seq_one_letter_code
_entity_poly.pdbx_strand_id
1 'polypeptide(L)'
;MKQQSSRTIEPVALRCQVKALRQSIKGMGAPSAPTLSPQRHAIVQRMQHLKMFSRGQSSEQLDDIAQLKEQRVRDAINTQFPGIGQKTFQHHDFYELLLDLDSRIGLGEWRLRESREEVIVYASYGSVFPGLRFQKQGEHYHCSGFNFDIRLAS
;
A
#
# COMPACT_ATOMS: atom_id res chain seq x y z
N MET A 1 13.93 40.23 -27.06
CA MET A 1 12.91 40.05 -26.01
C MET A 1 12.99 38.61 -25.52
N LYS A 2 13.42 38.37 -24.27
CA LYS A 2 13.49 37.02 -23.68
C LYS A 2 12.13 36.71 -23.06
N GLN A 3 11.38 35.78 -23.64
CA GLN A 3 10.16 35.25 -23.03
C GLN A 3 10.57 34.35 -21.86
N GLN A 4 10.36 34.82 -20.63
CA GLN A 4 10.37 33.97 -19.44
C GLN A 4 9.13 33.07 -19.50
N SER A 5 9.35 31.80 -19.83
CA SER A 5 8.34 30.75 -19.69
C SER A 5 8.08 30.56 -18.19
N SER A 6 7.01 31.18 -17.70
CA SER A 6 6.43 30.87 -16.40
C SER A 6 5.92 29.43 -16.46
N ARG A 7 6.75 28.48 -16.01
CA ARG A 7 6.33 27.10 -15.75
C ARG A 7 5.33 27.12 -14.61
N THR A 8 4.05 27.23 -14.95
CA THR A 8 2.97 26.89 -14.03
C THR A 8 3.10 25.40 -13.73
N ILE A 9 3.71 25.06 -12.61
CA ILE A 9 3.80 23.67 -12.18
C ILE A 9 2.40 23.31 -11.69
N GLU A 10 1.69 22.54 -12.50
CA GLU A 10 0.38 21.99 -12.15
C GLU A 10 0.44 21.34 -10.76
N PRO A 11 -0.49 21.66 -9.83
CA PRO A 11 -0.45 21.15 -8.46
C PRO A 11 -0.41 19.62 -8.38
N VAL A 12 -1.00 18.95 -9.38
CA VAL A 12 -1.01 17.50 -9.53
C VAL A 12 0.37 16.96 -9.84
N ALA A 13 1.12 17.60 -10.75
CA ALA A 13 2.48 17.19 -11.09
C ALA A 13 3.43 17.31 -9.89
N LEU A 14 3.26 18.39 -9.10
CA LEU A 14 4.03 18.62 -7.88
C LEU A 14 3.70 17.58 -6.79
N ARG A 15 2.42 17.20 -6.64
CA ARG A 15 1.99 16.13 -5.73
C ARG A 15 2.53 14.76 -6.14
N CYS A 16 2.51 14.43 -7.43
CA CYS A 16 3.07 13.17 -7.95
C CYS A 16 4.57 13.09 -7.72
N GLN A 17 5.30 14.19 -7.96
CA GLN A 17 6.75 14.28 -7.70
C GLN A 17 7.08 14.11 -6.21
N VAL A 18 6.32 14.73 -5.31
CA VAL A 18 6.50 14.57 -3.86
C VAL A 18 6.19 13.14 -3.39
N LYS A 19 5.18 12.48 -3.98
CA LYS A 19 4.85 11.07 -3.69
C LYS A 19 5.97 10.13 -4.14
N ALA A 20 6.45 10.28 -5.37
CA ALA A 20 7.57 9.50 -5.89
C ALA A 20 8.84 9.70 -5.04
N LEU A 21 9.11 10.94 -4.61
CA LEU A 21 10.22 11.25 -3.71
C LEU A 21 10.08 10.56 -2.34
N ARG A 22 8.89 10.55 -1.75
CA ARG A 22 8.63 9.85 -0.47
C ARG A 22 8.77 8.33 -0.58
N GLN A 23 8.44 7.76 -1.73
CA GLN A 23 8.66 6.34 -2.00
C GLN A 23 10.15 6.02 -2.20
N SER A 24 10.87 6.89 -2.90
CA SER A 24 12.32 6.77 -3.11
C SER A 24 13.13 6.90 -1.81
N ILE A 25 12.76 7.83 -0.91
CA ILE A 25 13.45 8.04 0.38
C ILE A 25 13.29 6.86 1.33
N LYS A 26 12.23 6.04 1.22
CA LYS A 26 12.06 4.85 2.06
C LYS A 26 13.06 3.73 1.77
N GLY A 27 13.77 3.77 0.63
CA GLY A 27 14.76 2.76 0.24
C GLY A 27 16.22 3.14 0.50
N MET A 28 16.52 4.36 0.96
CA MET A 28 17.89 4.79 1.31
C MET A 28 18.01 4.95 2.82
N GLY A 29 19.03 4.31 3.40
CA GLY A 29 19.37 4.40 4.82
C GLY A 29 19.30 5.83 5.35
N ALA A 30 18.60 5.98 6.47
CA ALA A 30 18.15 7.25 7.04
C ALA A 30 19.30 8.21 7.43
N PRO A 31 19.11 9.54 7.30
CA PRO A 31 19.50 10.46 8.34
C PRO A 31 18.37 10.49 9.38
N SER A 32 18.65 9.98 10.58
CA SER A 32 17.87 10.10 11.83
C SER A 32 16.42 10.57 11.65
N ALA A 33 15.48 9.62 11.58
CA ALA A 33 14.06 9.92 11.63
C ALA A 33 13.80 10.84 12.83
N PRO A 34 13.19 12.03 12.64
CA PRO A 34 12.81 12.85 13.79
C PRO A 34 11.86 12.00 14.62
N THR A 35 12.26 11.67 15.84
CA THR A 35 11.45 10.93 16.79
C THR A 35 10.18 11.74 16.99
N LEU A 36 9.10 11.37 16.29
CA LEU A 36 7.84 12.07 16.41
C LEU A 36 7.42 11.90 17.87
N SER A 37 7.07 13.00 18.54
CA SER A 37 6.54 12.93 19.89
C SER A 37 5.39 11.90 19.94
N PRO A 38 5.19 11.16 21.04
CA PRO A 38 4.12 10.17 21.17
C PRO A 38 2.74 10.71 20.77
N GLN A 39 2.47 11.99 21.05
CA GLN A 39 1.26 12.70 20.60
C GLN A 39 1.14 12.80 19.07
N ARG A 40 2.22 13.12 18.36
CA ARG A 40 2.21 13.15 16.89
C ARG A 40 2.01 11.76 16.29
N HIS A 41 2.60 10.71 16.89
CA HIS A 41 2.32 9.32 16.47
C HIS A 41 0.84 8.96 16.66
N ALA A 42 0.26 9.28 17.82
CA ALA A 42 -1.15 9.03 18.10
C ALA A 42 -2.09 9.80 17.14
N ILE A 43 -1.73 11.04 16.76
CA ILE A 43 -2.49 11.83 15.78
C ILE A 43 -2.41 11.20 14.39
N VAL A 44 -1.23 10.77 13.95
CA VAL A 44 -1.05 10.08 12.65
C VAL A 44 -1.85 8.78 12.61
N GLN A 45 -1.83 7.99 13.67
CA GLN A 45 -2.64 6.77 13.79
C GLN A 45 -4.14 7.08 13.77
N ARG A 46 -4.59 8.11 14.50
CA ARG A 46 -6.00 8.57 14.45
C ARG A 46 -6.42 9.03 13.07
N MET A 47 -5.58 9.79 12.36
CA MET A 47 -5.87 10.21 10.99
C MET A 47 -5.92 9.01 10.04
N GLN A 48 -5.02 8.04 10.17
CA GLN A 48 -5.08 6.79 9.41
C GLN A 48 -6.37 6.02 9.67
N HIS A 49 -6.81 5.92 10.93
CA HIS A 49 -8.10 5.33 11.27
C HIS A 49 -9.28 6.11 10.68
N LEU A 50 -9.27 7.43 10.74
CA LEU A 50 -10.32 8.27 10.14
C LEU A 50 -10.38 8.11 8.61
N LYS A 51 -9.24 7.99 7.93
CA LYS A 51 -9.17 7.69 6.49
C LYS A 51 -9.82 6.35 6.11
N MET A 52 -9.91 5.40 7.05
CA MET A 52 -10.62 4.14 6.83
C MET A 52 -12.16 4.30 6.80
N PHE A 53 -12.72 5.46 7.20
CA PHE A 53 -14.16 5.70 7.13
C PHE A 53 -14.62 6.31 5.79
N SER A 54 -13.75 7.05 5.08
CA SER A 54 -14.08 7.72 3.82
C SER A 54 -13.69 6.94 2.56
N ARG A 55 -13.52 5.61 2.67
CA ARG A 55 -12.82 4.77 1.66
C ARG A 55 -13.40 4.90 0.27
N GLY A 56 -12.53 5.18 -0.70
CA GLY A 56 -12.93 5.32 -2.11
C GLY A 56 -13.92 6.46 -2.37
N GLN A 57 -14.15 7.34 -1.40
CA GLN A 57 -15.05 8.49 -1.53
C GLN A 57 -14.29 9.80 -1.67
N SER A 58 -13.09 9.89 -1.12
CA SER A 58 -12.25 11.07 -1.32
C SER A 58 -11.61 11.05 -2.71
N SER A 59 -11.52 12.23 -3.33
CA SER A 59 -10.81 12.41 -4.61
C SER A 59 -9.37 11.92 -4.53
N GLU A 60 -8.69 12.16 -3.40
CA GLU A 60 -7.32 11.68 -3.17
C GLU A 60 -7.21 10.15 -3.26
N GLN A 61 -8.16 9.40 -2.68
CA GLN A 61 -8.16 7.94 -2.74
C GLN A 61 -8.50 7.42 -4.13
N LEU A 62 -9.42 8.07 -4.83
CA LEU A 62 -9.76 7.70 -6.22
C LEU A 62 -8.57 7.90 -7.15
N ASP A 63 -7.84 9.01 -7.00
CA ASP A 63 -6.62 9.30 -7.76
C ASP A 63 -5.52 8.26 -7.46
N ASP A 64 -5.31 7.93 -6.18
CA ASP A 64 -4.32 6.91 -5.79
C ASP A 64 -4.67 5.52 -6.35
N ILE A 65 -5.95 5.15 -6.32
CA ILE A 65 -6.43 3.89 -6.92
C ILE A 65 -6.24 3.90 -8.44
N ALA A 66 -6.50 5.03 -9.10
CA ALA A 66 -6.30 5.18 -10.54
C ALA A 66 -4.83 4.97 -10.92
N GLN A 67 -3.89 5.56 -10.17
CA GLN A 67 -2.46 5.36 -10.38
C GLN A 67 -2.03 3.91 -10.19
N LEU A 68 -2.53 3.23 -9.16
CA LEU A 68 -2.25 1.80 -8.94
C LEU A 68 -2.77 0.92 -10.08
N LYS A 69 -3.90 1.28 -10.68
CA LYS A 69 -4.45 0.61 -11.87
C LYS A 69 -3.60 0.88 -13.11
N GLU A 70 -3.16 2.13 -13.30
CA GLU A 70 -2.27 2.52 -14.39
C GLU A 70 -0.92 1.77 -14.33
N GLN A 71 -0.39 1.60 -13.12
CA GLN A 71 0.79 0.77 -12.85
C GLN A 71 0.55 -0.75 -12.97
N ARG A 72 -0.69 -1.17 -13.24
CA ARG A 72 -1.09 -2.58 -13.41
C ARG A 72 -0.64 -3.48 -12.26
N VAL A 73 -0.68 -2.98 -11.02
CA VAL A 73 -0.23 -3.71 -9.82
C VAL A 73 -0.93 -5.07 -9.69
N ARG A 74 -2.25 -5.12 -9.91
CA ARG A 74 -3.02 -6.37 -9.85
C ARG A 74 -2.50 -7.39 -10.87
N ASP A 75 -2.21 -6.94 -12.08
CA ASP A 75 -1.72 -7.82 -13.14
C ASP A 75 -0.31 -8.31 -12.81
N ALA A 76 0.55 -7.44 -12.29
CA ALA A 76 1.88 -7.82 -11.81
C ALA A 76 1.81 -8.90 -10.71
N ILE A 77 0.90 -8.75 -9.74
CA ILE A 77 0.66 -9.77 -8.71
C ILE A 77 0.17 -11.07 -9.35
N ASN A 78 -0.79 -11.02 -10.27
CA ASN A 78 -1.31 -12.22 -10.92
C ASN A 78 -0.24 -12.93 -11.78
N THR A 79 0.66 -12.18 -12.41
CA THR A 79 1.79 -12.74 -13.18
C THR A 79 2.83 -13.38 -12.28
N GLN A 80 3.19 -12.75 -11.16
CA GLN A 80 4.19 -13.27 -10.23
C GLN A 80 3.66 -14.43 -9.37
N PHE A 81 2.38 -14.39 -9.04
CA PHE A 81 1.70 -15.38 -8.19
C PHE A 81 0.49 -15.97 -8.94
N PRO A 82 0.72 -16.75 -10.00
CA PRO A 82 -0.36 -17.34 -10.78
C PRO A 82 -1.19 -18.28 -9.89
N GLY A 83 -2.51 -18.15 -9.98
CA GLY A 83 -3.44 -18.97 -9.22
C GLY A 83 -3.41 -18.73 -7.70
N ILE A 84 -2.94 -17.56 -7.22
CA ILE A 84 -2.85 -17.27 -5.78
C ILE A 84 -4.16 -17.53 -5.01
N GLY A 85 -5.33 -17.30 -5.64
CA GLY A 85 -6.65 -17.58 -5.06
C GLY A 85 -7.00 -19.07 -4.90
N GLN A 86 -6.32 -19.95 -5.63
CA GLN A 86 -6.54 -21.41 -5.60
C GLN A 86 -5.57 -22.12 -4.66
N LYS A 87 -4.51 -21.44 -4.23
CA LYS A 87 -3.50 -21.98 -3.31
C LYS A 87 -4.01 -21.96 -1.87
N THR A 88 -3.62 -22.99 -1.13
CA THR A 88 -3.70 -23.02 0.33
C THR A 88 -2.39 -22.47 0.90
N PHE A 89 -2.50 -21.73 1.99
CA PHE A 89 -1.37 -21.17 2.71
C PHE A 89 -1.38 -21.68 4.14
N GLN A 90 -0.21 -22.06 4.66
CA GLN A 90 0.07 -22.17 6.08
C GLN A 90 0.60 -20.84 6.61
N HIS A 91 0.63 -20.69 7.94
CA HIS A 91 1.06 -19.44 8.56
C HIS A 91 2.51 -19.05 8.18
N HIS A 92 3.42 -20.02 8.04
CA HIS A 92 4.81 -19.73 7.68
C HIS A 92 4.98 -19.22 6.23
N ASP A 93 4.05 -19.56 5.33
CA ASP A 93 4.10 -19.14 3.93
C ASP A 93 3.96 -17.61 3.76
N PHE A 94 3.39 -16.92 4.76
CA PHE A 94 3.21 -15.48 4.70
C PHE A 94 4.52 -14.69 4.78
N TYR A 95 5.54 -15.23 5.44
CA TYR A 95 6.86 -14.59 5.49
C TYR A 95 7.55 -14.65 4.13
N GLU A 96 7.51 -15.80 3.46
CA GLU A 96 8.01 -15.94 2.09
C GLU A 96 7.24 -15.06 1.12
N LEU A 97 5.91 -15.00 1.26
CA LEU A 97 5.07 -14.14 0.44
C LEU A 97 5.43 -12.65 0.62
N LEU A 98 5.71 -12.18 1.84
CA LEU A 98 6.13 -10.80 2.08
C LEU A 98 7.45 -10.49 1.36
N LEU A 99 8.44 -11.38 1.47
CA LEU A 99 9.74 -11.21 0.82
C LEU A 99 9.62 -11.18 -0.71
N ASP A 100 8.79 -12.06 -1.27
CA ASP A 100 8.51 -12.07 -2.71
C ASP A 100 7.76 -10.80 -3.15
N LEU A 101 6.83 -10.29 -2.34
CA LEU A 101 6.10 -9.07 -2.65
C LEU A 101 7.00 -7.83 -2.59
N ASP A 102 7.85 -7.71 -1.58
CA ASP A 102 8.82 -6.62 -1.43
C ASP A 102 9.84 -6.60 -2.58
N SER A 103 10.27 -7.77 -3.05
CA SER A 103 11.28 -7.88 -4.11
C SER A 103 10.69 -7.73 -5.52
N ARG A 104 9.44 -8.16 -5.75
CA ARG A 104 8.86 -8.24 -7.10
C ARG A 104 7.78 -7.20 -7.39
N ILE A 105 7.12 -6.67 -6.37
CA ILE A 105 6.03 -5.71 -6.54
C ILE A 105 6.46 -4.35 -5.98
N GLY A 106 6.84 -3.43 -6.88
CA GLY A 106 7.40 -2.11 -6.57
C GLY A 106 6.42 -1.10 -5.95
N LEU A 107 5.77 -1.46 -4.83
CA LEU A 107 4.90 -0.60 -4.04
C LEU A 107 5.54 -0.10 -2.74
N GLY A 108 6.80 -0.46 -2.51
CA GLY A 108 7.51 -0.24 -1.26
C GLY A 108 7.23 -1.35 -0.25
N GLU A 109 7.46 -1.05 1.02
CA GLU A 109 7.34 -2.00 2.13
C GLU A 109 5.93 -2.60 2.27
N TRP A 110 5.87 -3.92 2.13
CA TRP A 110 4.72 -4.74 2.45
C TRP A 110 4.69 -5.10 3.94
N ARG A 111 3.50 -5.22 4.50
CA ARG A 111 3.26 -5.47 5.91
C ARG A 111 2.24 -6.57 6.10
N LEU A 112 2.43 -7.32 7.17
CA LEU A 112 1.50 -8.34 7.63
C LEU A 112 0.62 -7.78 8.74
N ARG A 113 -0.67 -8.12 8.67
CA ARG A 113 -1.58 -8.01 9.81
C ARG A 113 -2.32 -9.33 9.95
N GLU A 114 -2.26 -9.90 11.15
CA GLU A 114 -2.94 -11.16 11.46
C GLU A 114 -4.01 -10.95 12.52
N SER A 115 -5.07 -11.74 12.39
CA SER A 115 -6.14 -11.93 13.37
C SER A 115 -6.45 -13.43 13.47
N ARG A 116 -7.41 -13.81 14.31
CA ARG A 116 -7.82 -15.21 14.46
C ARG A 116 -8.39 -15.82 13.18
N GLU A 117 -9.09 -15.01 12.39
CA GLU A 117 -9.87 -15.47 11.22
C GLU A 117 -9.23 -15.11 9.88
N GLU A 118 -8.27 -14.18 9.88
CA GLU A 118 -7.68 -13.71 8.64
C GLU A 118 -6.27 -13.16 8.79
N VAL A 119 -5.55 -13.21 7.67
CA VAL A 119 -4.27 -12.57 7.44
C VAL A 119 -4.43 -11.58 6.30
N ILE A 120 -3.91 -10.37 6.48
CA ILE A 120 -3.88 -9.32 5.47
C ILE A 120 -2.42 -8.98 5.18
N VAL A 121 -2.04 -9.06 3.90
CA VAL A 121 -0.73 -8.61 3.40
C VAL A 121 -0.94 -7.36 2.58
N TYR A 122 -0.38 -6.23 2.99
CA TYR A 122 -0.70 -4.93 2.41
C TYR A 122 0.49 -3.98 2.35
N ALA A 123 0.49 -3.08 1.38
CA ALA A 123 1.41 -1.95 1.32
C ALA A 123 0.66 -0.65 1.63
N SER A 124 1.40 0.41 1.97
CA SER A 124 0.85 1.77 2.08
C SER A 124 1.16 2.55 0.81
N TYR A 125 0.14 2.94 0.05
CA TYR A 125 0.30 3.75 -1.17
C TYR A 125 -0.52 5.03 -1.09
N GLY A 126 0.14 6.17 -0.89
CA GLY A 126 -0.54 7.46 -0.75
C GLY A 126 -1.56 7.45 0.39
N SER A 127 -2.83 7.55 0.04
CA SER A 127 -3.98 7.56 0.95
C SER A 127 -4.72 6.21 1.07
N VAL A 128 -4.26 5.17 0.37
CA VAL A 128 -4.90 3.85 0.32
C VAL A 128 -3.96 2.72 0.75
N PHE A 129 -4.55 1.55 1.01
CA PHE A 129 -3.83 0.34 1.40
C PHE A 129 -4.07 -0.78 0.40
N PRO A 130 -3.33 -0.88 -0.71
CA PRO A 130 -3.42 -2.02 -1.60
C PRO A 130 -2.94 -3.30 -0.91
N GLY A 131 -3.63 -4.42 -1.12
CA GLY A 131 -3.25 -5.66 -0.47
C GLY A 131 -4.08 -6.88 -0.83
N LEU A 132 -3.65 -8.02 -0.29
CA LEU A 132 -4.26 -9.34 -0.38
C LEU A 132 -4.89 -9.70 0.96
N ARG A 133 -6.09 -10.30 0.91
CA ARG A 133 -6.76 -10.87 2.09
C ARG A 133 -6.73 -12.38 2.03
N PHE A 134 -6.43 -13.00 3.16
CA PHE A 134 -6.43 -14.43 3.33
C PHE A 134 -7.37 -14.81 4.46
N GLN A 135 -8.38 -15.62 4.17
CA GLN A 135 -9.36 -16.09 5.15
C GLN A 135 -8.96 -17.48 5.64
N LYS A 136 -9.04 -17.67 6.95
CA LYS A 136 -8.77 -18.96 7.58
C LYS A 136 -9.92 -19.93 7.31
N GLN A 137 -9.59 -21.15 6.88
CA GLN A 137 -10.52 -22.27 6.70
C GLN A 137 -9.87 -23.51 7.31
N GLY A 138 -10.26 -23.84 8.55
CA GLY A 138 -9.57 -24.85 9.34
C GLY A 138 -8.14 -24.41 9.68
N GLU A 139 -7.16 -25.23 9.37
CA GLU A 139 -5.72 -24.93 9.61
C GLU A 139 -5.02 -24.23 8.45
N HIS A 140 -5.74 -23.94 7.36
CA HIS A 140 -5.18 -23.31 6.17
C HIS A 140 -5.82 -21.95 5.91
N TYR A 141 -5.15 -21.15 5.11
CA TYR A 141 -5.62 -19.85 4.66
C TYR A 141 -5.82 -19.84 3.14
N HIS A 142 -6.86 -19.15 2.69
CA HIS A 142 -7.18 -19.00 1.26
C HIS A 142 -7.23 -17.52 0.87
N CYS A 143 -6.58 -17.18 -0.24
CA CYS A 143 -6.57 -15.81 -0.74
C CYS A 143 -7.93 -15.43 -1.34
N SER A 144 -8.61 -14.45 -0.76
CA SER A 144 -9.84 -13.87 -1.29
C SER A 144 -9.61 -12.91 -2.47
N GLY A 145 -8.34 -12.59 -2.75
CA GLY A 145 -7.93 -11.75 -3.89
C GLY A 145 -7.35 -10.39 -3.50
N PHE A 146 -7.00 -9.61 -4.54
CA PHE A 146 -6.34 -8.31 -4.40
C PHE A 146 -7.33 -7.14 -4.40
N ASN A 147 -7.19 -6.25 -3.42
CA ASN A 147 -7.93 -5.01 -3.30
C ASN A 147 -6.97 -3.81 -3.36
N PHE A 148 -7.33 -2.76 -4.11
CA PHE A 148 -6.54 -1.52 -4.22
C PHE A 148 -6.62 -0.65 -2.96
N ASP A 149 -7.64 -0.85 -2.15
CA ASP A 149 -7.77 -0.24 -0.84
C ASP A 149 -8.45 -1.28 0.08
N ILE A 150 -7.68 -2.04 0.86
CA ILE A 150 -8.15 -3.09 1.78
C ILE A 150 -8.46 -2.55 3.19
N ARG A 151 -9.60 -2.92 3.76
CA ARG A 151 -9.94 -2.48 5.13
C ARG A 151 -9.00 -3.17 6.09
N LEU A 152 -8.29 -2.39 6.89
CA LEU A 152 -7.47 -2.94 7.96
C LEU A 152 -8.29 -3.09 9.25
N ALA A 153 -9.56 -2.66 9.30
CA ALA A 153 -10.36 -2.80 10.51
C ALA A 153 -10.60 -4.29 10.86
N SER A 154 -10.45 -4.58 12.15
CA SER A 154 -10.79 -5.83 12.86
C SER A 154 -12.29 -6.08 12.89
#